data_AF-A0A1J7IS62-F1
#
_entry.id   AF-A0A1J7IS62-F1
#
_cell.length_a   1.000
_cell.length_b   1.000
_cell.length_c   1.000
_cell.angle_alpha   90.00
_cell.angle_beta   90.00
_cell.angle_gamma   90.00
#
_symmetry.space_group_name_H-M   'P 1'
#
loop_
_entity.id
_entity.type
_entity.pdbx_description
1 polymer ?
#
loop_
_entity_poly.entity_id
_entity_poly.type
_entity_poly.pdbx_seq_one_letter_code
_entity_poly.pdbx_strand_id
1 'polypeptide(L)'
;MARVPTFERCRDSRPIAEDLKRVYVGPVDPRFMVSLWHQMLRQLDVSTPPTTTHYQYLVAFTPVGKLGRVPDLTSAKTWLREELRWWREEGDPSQSIGEDMVATAIGFWLFPLEALSTQAEEASMRSQMMDLTGHWPELALMDVT
;
A
#
# COMPACT_ATOMS: atom_id res chain seq x y z
N MET A 1 14.11 -14.47 -27.25
CA MET A 1 14.02 -14.99 -25.87
C MET A 1 13.42 -13.89 -25.01
N ALA A 2 12.29 -14.15 -24.33
CA ALA A 2 11.69 -13.17 -23.43
C ALA A 2 12.55 -13.07 -22.16
N ARG A 3 13.03 -11.87 -21.85
CA ARG A 3 13.83 -11.61 -20.63
C ARG A 3 12.87 -11.69 -19.44
N VAL A 4 13.26 -12.43 -18.40
CA VAL A 4 12.49 -12.43 -17.15
C VAL A 4 12.56 -11.00 -16.60
N PRO A 5 11.43 -10.30 -16.37
CA PRO A 5 11.46 -8.98 -15.78
C PRO A 5 12.06 -9.10 -14.37
N THR A 6 13.17 -8.40 -14.15
CA THR A 6 13.80 -8.29 -12.85
C THR A 6 13.27 -7.04 -12.17
N PHE A 7 12.83 -7.20 -10.92
CA PHE A 7 12.44 -6.08 -10.08
C PHE A 7 13.55 -5.79 -9.09
N GLU A 8 14.06 -4.56 -9.09
CA GLU A 8 14.96 -4.08 -8.06
C GLU A 8 14.16 -3.40 -6.97
N ARG A 9 14.48 -3.74 -5.72
CA ARG A 9 13.88 -3.08 -4.56
C ARG A 9 14.77 -1.94 -4.13
N CYS A 10 14.23 -0.73 -4.07
CA CYS A 10 14.93 0.43 -3.56
C CYS A 10 14.09 1.13 -2.49
N ARG A 11 14.75 1.78 -1.53
CA ARG A 11 14.08 2.61 -0.54
C ARG A 11 13.45 3.81 -1.25
N ASP A 12 12.20 4.16 -0.91
CA ASP A 12 11.55 5.35 -1.47
C ASP A 12 12.33 6.61 -1.10
N SER A 13 12.83 7.37 -2.08
CA SER A 13 13.64 8.58 -1.82
C SER A 13 12.82 9.86 -1.67
N ARG A 14 11.49 9.79 -1.83
CA ARG A 14 10.60 10.96 -1.74
C ARG A 14 10.47 11.41 -0.28
N PRO A 15 10.22 12.71 -0.01
CA PRO A 15 10.03 13.23 1.34
C PRO A 15 8.63 12.91 1.89
N ILE A 16 8.29 11.62 1.97
CA ILE A 16 6.93 11.11 2.31
C ILE A 16 6.74 10.86 3.81
N ALA A 17 7.62 11.37 4.67
CA ALA A 17 7.60 11.07 6.10
C ALA A 17 6.28 11.47 6.77
N GLU A 18 5.70 12.60 6.36
CA GLU A 18 4.39 13.06 6.85
C GLU A 18 3.25 12.19 6.30
N ASP A 19 3.33 11.76 5.04
CA ASP A 19 2.33 10.89 4.41
C ASP A 19 2.24 9.53 5.13
N LEU A 20 3.37 9.04 5.66
CA LEU A 20 3.43 7.78 6.40
C LEU A 20 2.69 7.81 7.74
N LYS A 21 2.39 8.99 8.31
CA LYS A 21 1.63 9.09 9.58
C LYS A 21 0.19 8.64 9.43
N ARG A 22 -0.35 8.75 8.21
CA ARG A 22 -1.76 8.48 7.91
C ARG A 22 -1.87 7.81 6.54
N VAL A 23 -1.59 6.51 6.51
CA VAL A 23 -1.72 5.68 5.30
C VAL A 23 -3.05 4.96 5.32
N TYR A 24 -3.87 5.20 4.29
CA TYR A 24 -5.09 4.44 4.06
C TYR A 24 -4.75 3.11 3.38
N VAL A 25 -4.95 2.00 4.09
CA VAL A 25 -4.63 0.64 3.59
C VAL A 25 -5.85 -0.14 3.11
N GLY A 26 -6.95 0.57 2.82
CA GLY A 26 -8.20 -0.01 2.33
C GLY A 26 -9.27 -0.20 3.41
N PRO A 27 -10.44 -0.73 3.00
CA PRO A 27 -11.60 -0.88 3.87
C PRO A 27 -11.50 -2.06 4.86
N VAL A 28 -10.58 -2.99 4.61
CA VAL A 28 -10.37 -4.19 5.43
C VAL A 28 -9.01 -4.09 6.07
N ASP A 29 -8.95 -4.33 7.38
CA ASP A 29 -7.70 -4.38 8.13
C ASP A 29 -6.71 -5.38 7.48
N PRO A 30 -5.52 -4.94 7.06
CA PRO A 30 -4.57 -5.79 6.35
C PRO A 30 -4.09 -6.98 7.20
N ARG A 31 -4.17 -6.89 8.53
CA ARG A 31 -3.84 -7.99 9.45
C ARG A 31 -4.77 -9.19 9.27
N PHE A 32 -6.02 -8.95 8.84
CA PHE A 32 -6.95 -10.02 8.49
C PHE A 32 -6.46 -10.83 7.28
N MET A 33 -5.95 -10.16 6.25
CA MET A 33 -5.38 -10.85 5.08
C MET A 33 -4.13 -11.66 5.45
N VAL A 34 -3.28 -11.11 6.33
CA VAL A 34 -2.08 -11.79 6.84
C VAL A 34 -2.45 -13.05 7.62
N SER A 35 -3.48 -12.98 8.48
CA SER A 35 -3.91 -14.14 9.28
C SER A 35 -4.46 -15.27 8.40
N LEU A 36 -5.25 -14.93 7.38
CA LEU A 36 -5.75 -15.89 6.37
C LEU A 36 -4.62 -16.53 5.57
N TRP A 37 -3.63 -15.74 5.16
CA TRP A 37 -2.45 -16.25 4.46
C TRP A 37 -1.70 -17.29 5.32
N HIS A 38 -1.42 -16.97 6.58
CA HIS A 38 -0.78 -17.91 7.49
C HIS A 38 -1.64 -19.15 7.76
N GLN A 39 -2.97 -19.01 7.82
CA GLN A 39 -3.87 -20.15 7.94
C GLN A 39 -3.77 -21.08 6.73
N MET A 40 -3.73 -20.51 5.52
CA MET A 40 -3.60 -21.28 4.29
C MET A 40 -2.24 -22.02 4.24
N LEU A 41 -1.14 -21.36 4.62
CA LEU A 41 0.17 -22.02 4.68
C LEU A 41 0.18 -23.21 5.64
N ARG A 42 -0.48 -23.09 6.80
CA ARG A 42 -0.64 -24.22 7.74
C ARG A 42 -1.45 -25.37 7.14
N GLN A 43 -2.50 -25.07 6.38
CA GLN A 43 -3.32 -26.10 5.71
C GLN A 43 -2.57 -26.82 4.60
N LEU A 44 -1.63 -26.14 3.95
CA LEU A 44 -0.79 -26.69 2.88
C LEU A 44 0.51 -27.35 3.38
N ASP A 45 0.69 -27.47 4.70
CA ASP A 45 1.89 -28.01 5.35
C ASP A 45 3.20 -27.30 4.92
N VAL A 46 3.09 -26.01 4.58
CA VAL A 46 4.26 -25.18 4.23
C VAL A 46 4.89 -24.68 5.52
N SER A 47 5.80 -25.50 6.06
CA SER A 47 6.61 -25.15 7.23
C SER A 47 7.87 -24.40 6.81
N THR A 48 7.74 -23.11 6.47
CA THR A 48 8.92 -22.26 6.31
C THR A 48 9.46 -21.84 7.68
N PRO A 49 10.77 -22.01 7.97
CA PRO A 49 11.35 -21.50 9.21
C PRO A 49 11.11 -19.98 9.27
N PRO A 50 10.70 -19.42 10.42
CA PRO A 50 10.45 -17.99 10.59
C PRO A 50 11.65 -17.09 10.22
N THR A 51 12.86 -17.66 10.26
CA THR A 51 14.12 -16.98 9.97
C THR A 51 14.47 -16.94 8.48
N THR A 52 13.79 -17.69 7.62
CA THR A 52 14.17 -17.82 6.20
C THR A 52 13.26 -17.05 5.27
N THR A 53 12.00 -16.80 5.66
CA THR A 53 11.01 -16.18 4.77
C THR A 53 10.57 -14.83 5.31
N HIS A 54 10.97 -13.77 4.62
CA HIS A 54 10.52 -12.41 4.89
C HIS A 54 9.28 -12.11 4.04
N TYR A 55 8.18 -11.78 4.70
CA TYR A 55 6.95 -11.37 4.04
C TYR A 55 6.87 -9.85 3.98
N GLN A 56 6.35 -9.34 2.87
CA GLN A 56 6.08 -7.93 2.67
C GLN A 56 4.61 -7.75 2.29
N TYR A 57 4.00 -6.68 2.82
CA TYR A 57 2.67 -6.25 2.46
C TYR A 57 2.76 -5.14 1.41
N LEU A 58 2.10 -5.35 0.27
CA LEU A 58 2.03 -4.39 -0.81
C LEU A 58 0.83 -3.46 -0.60
N VAL A 59 1.10 -2.21 -0.28
CA VAL A 59 0.12 -1.13 -0.35
C VAL A 59 0.16 -0.58 -1.77
N ALA A 60 -0.81 -1.00 -2.56
CA ALA A 60 -0.98 -0.57 -3.93
C ALA A 60 -2.29 0.17 -4.08
N PHE A 61 -2.23 1.34 -4.70
CA PHE A 61 -3.44 1.97 -5.18
C PHE A 61 -3.92 1.26 -6.46
N THR A 62 -5.13 0.71 -6.44
CA THR A 62 -5.79 0.20 -7.64
C THR A 62 -6.79 1.24 -8.11
N PRO A 63 -6.66 1.80 -9.33
CA PRO A 63 -7.65 2.72 -9.87
C PRO A 63 -8.98 1.97 -10.08
N VAL A 64 -9.88 2.11 -9.11
CA VAL A 64 -11.27 1.69 -9.19
C VAL A 64 -12.15 2.92 -9.43
N GLY A 65 -13.15 2.81 -10.31
CA GLY A 65 -14.11 3.88 -10.59
C GLY A 65 -14.21 4.28 -12.07
N LYS A 66 -14.89 5.42 -12.32
CA LYS A 66 -15.32 5.87 -13.66
C LYS A 66 -14.17 6.12 -14.66
N LEU A 67 -12.96 6.36 -14.17
CA LEU A 67 -11.79 6.66 -15.00
C LEU A 67 -11.06 5.39 -15.50
N GLY A 68 -11.43 4.22 -14.96
CA GLY A 68 -10.96 2.93 -15.46
C GLY A 68 -9.45 2.68 -15.32
N ARG A 69 -8.93 1.84 -16.22
CA ARG A 69 -7.51 1.46 -16.28
C ARG A 69 -6.64 2.69 -16.57
N VAL A 70 -5.46 2.75 -15.95
CA VAL A 70 -4.44 3.78 -16.18
C VAL A 70 -3.33 3.19 -17.06
N PRO A 71 -3.46 3.21 -18.41
CA PRO A 71 -2.50 2.59 -19.31
C PRO A 71 -1.21 3.42 -19.51
N ASP A 72 -1.24 4.72 -19.23
CA ASP A 72 -0.14 5.64 -19.55
C ASP A 72 -0.01 6.79 -18.53
N LEU A 73 1.05 7.59 -18.68
CA LEU A 73 1.34 8.71 -17.78
C LEU A 73 0.25 9.80 -17.84
N THR A 74 -0.36 10.02 -18.99
CA THR A 74 -1.37 11.07 -19.17
C THR A 74 -2.66 10.72 -18.44
N SER A 75 -3.12 9.48 -18.60
CA SER A 75 -4.24 8.91 -17.86
C SER A 75 -3.95 8.88 -16.36
N ALA A 76 -2.72 8.60 -15.93
CA ALA A 76 -2.33 8.67 -14.52
C ALA A 76 -2.48 10.09 -13.96
N LYS A 77 -2.02 11.11 -14.70
CA LYS A 77 -2.14 12.53 -14.30
C LYS A 77 -3.58 13.04 -14.29
N THR A 78 -4.42 12.54 -15.19
CA THR A 78 -5.85 12.88 -15.22
C THR A 78 -6.58 12.23 -14.06
N TRP A 79 -6.29 10.95 -13.82
CA TRP A 79 -6.82 10.20 -12.69
C TRP A 79 -6.49 10.88 -11.36
N LEU A 80 -5.22 11.26 -11.16
CA LEU A 80 -4.75 12.04 -10.01
C LEU A 80 -5.58 13.28 -9.72
N ARG A 81 -5.87 14.06 -10.77
CA ARG A 81 -6.60 15.32 -10.64
C ARG A 81 -8.03 15.10 -10.19
N GLU A 82 -8.69 14.08 -10.75
CA GLU A 82 -10.03 13.72 -10.33
C GLU A 82 -10.02 13.18 -8.91
N GLU A 83 -9.13 12.25 -8.56
CA GLU A 83 -9.01 11.74 -7.20
C GLU A 83 -8.85 12.89 -6.19
N LEU A 84 -7.91 13.81 -6.43
CA LEU A 84 -7.73 15.01 -5.61
C LEU A 84 -9.00 15.87 -5.48
N ARG A 85 -9.79 15.97 -6.57
CA ARG A 85 -11.08 16.68 -6.56
C ARG A 85 -12.09 15.97 -5.66
N TRP A 86 -12.23 14.64 -5.79
CA TRP A 86 -13.13 13.84 -4.96
C TRP A 86 -12.80 13.95 -3.47
N TRP A 87 -11.51 13.85 -3.10
CA TRP A 87 -11.09 14.03 -1.70
C TRP A 87 -11.40 15.42 -1.15
N ARG A 88 -11.34 16.48 -1.99
CA ARG A 88 -11.67 17.85 -1.58
C ARG A 88 -13.17 18.13 -1.49
N GLU A 89 -13.96 17.55 -2.39
CA GLU A 89 -15.39 17.91 -2.57
C GLU A 89 -16.34 16.97 -1.81
N GLU A 90 -16.03 15.67 -1.73
CA GLU A 90 -16.96 14.62 -1.25
C GLU A 90 -16.35 13.72 -0.15
N GLY A 91 -15.14 14.00 0.32
CA GLY A 91 -14.49 13.24 1.39
C GLY A 91 -15.30 13.26 2.70
N ASP A 92 -15.37 12.11 3.37
CA ASP A 92 -15.95 12.01 4.72
C ASP A 92 -15.25 13.01 5.66
N PRO A 93 -15.97 13.93 6.32
CA PRO A 93 -15.37 14.95 7.19
C PRO A 93 -14.61 14.35 8.38
N SER A 94 -14.89 13.09 8.76
CA SER A 94 -14.10 12.36 9.77
C SER A 94 -12.71 11.92 9.27
N GLN A 95 -12.51 11.92 7.96
CA GLN A 95 -11.26 11.62 7.25
C GLN A 95 -10.70 12.89 6.58
N SER A 96 -10.93 14.06 7.18
CA SER A 96 -10.35 15.32 6.69
C SER A 96 -8.82 15.23 6.67
N ILE A 97 -8.30 15.03 5.46
CA ILE A 97 -6.87 15.14 5.14
C ILE A 97 -6.61 16.65 5.03
N GLY A 98 -5.71 17.18 5.86
CA GLY A 98 -5.45 18.61 5.97
C GLY A 98 -4.99 19.25 4.66
N GLU A 99 -5.05 20.59 4.61
CA GLU A 99 -4.79 21.42 3.42
C GLU A 99 -3.38 21.25 2.82
N ASP A 100 -2.44 20.65 3.55
CA ASP A 100 -1.12 20.23 3.08
C ASP A 100 -1.15 18.83 2.45
N MET A 101 -1.94 18.65 1.39
CA MET A 101 -1.74 17.49 0.51
C MET A 101 -0.41 17.64 -0.22
N VAL A 102 0.67 17.22 0.44
CA VAL A 102 1.88 16.75 -0.21
C VAL A 102 1.43 15.73 -1.26
N ALA A 103 1.88 15.91 -2.50
CA ALA A 103 1.40 15.18 -3.66
C ALA A 103 1.15 13.71 -3.33
N THR A 104 -0.11 13.25 -3.42
CA THR A 104 -0.49 11.85 -3.17
C THR A 104 0.54 10.96 -3.82
N ALA A 105 1.30 10.23 -3.00
CA ALA A 105 2.33 9.34 -3.46
C ALA A 105 1.66 8.19 -4.21
N ILE A 106 1.44 8.36 -5.51
CA ILE A 106 1.08 7.24 -6.37
C ILE A 106 2.29 6.33 -6.44
N GLY A 107 2.06 5.08 -6.07
CA GLY A 107 3.10 4.08 -6.02
C GLY A 107 2.60 2.78 -5.42
N PHE A 108 3.51 1.82 -5.48
CA PHE A 108 3.40 0.52 -4.86
C PHE A 108 4.39 0.56 -3.70
N TRP A 109 3.90 0.71 -2.47
CA TRP A 109 4.74 0.66 -1.28
C TRP A 109 4.79 -0.75 -0.75
N LEU A 110 6.00 -1.26 -0.57
CA LEU A 110 6.23 -2.52 0.12
C LEU A 110 6.62 -2.21 1.56
N PHE A 111 5.83 -2.71 2.50
CA PHE A 111 6.13 -2.66 3.92
C PHE A 111 6.47 -4.05 4.44
N PRO A 112 7.42 -4.20 5.38
CA PRO A 112 7.58 -5.44 6.12
C PRO A 112 6.30 -5.76 6.91
N LEU A 113 5.95 -7.03 7.13
CA LEU A 113 4.72 -7.38 7.88
C LEU A 113 4.71 -6.82 9.30
N GLU A 114 5.89 -6.63 9.89
CA GLU A 114 6.10 -6.02 11.20
C GLU A 114 5.51 -4.60 11.28
N ALA A 115 5.45 -3.89 10.14
CA ALA A 115 4.81 -2.58 10.03
C ALA A 115 3.30 -2.60 10.29
N LEU A 116 2.67 -3.77 10.21
CA LEU A 116 1.25 -3.95 10.48
C LEU A 116 0.97 -4.25 11.97
N SER A 117 1.99 -4.35 12.84
CA SER A 117 1.87 -4.77 14.25
C SER A 117 2.35 -3.69 15.23
N THR A 118 1.67 -3.45 16.37
CA THR A 118 1.80 -4.29 17.59
C THR A 118 0.51 -4.55 18.39
N GLN A 119 -0.65 -3.96 18.07
CA GLN A 119 -1.91 -4.20 18.81
C GLN A 119 -2.79 -5.26 18.14
N ALA A 120 -2.38 -6.51 18.19
CA ALA A 120 -3.06 -7.65 17.56
C ALA A 120 -4.45 -8.00 18.16
N GLU A 121 -4.90 -7.33 19.22
CA GLU A 121 -6.08 -7.81 19.97
C GLU A 121 -7.43 -7.46 19.34
N GLU A 122 -7.52 -6.46 18.46
CA GLU A 122 -8.78 -6.16 17.77
C GLU A 122 -8.52 -5.80 16.30
N ALA A 123 -8.47 -6.82 15.45
CA ALA A 123 -8.61 -6.62 14.01
C ALA A 123 -10.04 -6.14 13.73
N SER A 124 -10.19 -4.91 13.24
CA SER A 124 -11.49 -4.31 12.99
C SER A 124 -11.92 -4.55 11.55
N MET A 125 -13.21 -4.79 11.31
CA MET A 125 -13.77 -4.87 9.94
C MET A 125 -13.91 -3.48 9.26
N ARG A 126 -13.35 -2.42 9.85
CA ARG A 126 -13.47 -1.05 9.35
C ARG A 126 -12.17 -0.57 8.73
N SER A 127 -12.32 0.35 7.76
CA SER A 127 -11.22 1.05 7.11
C SER A 127 -10.25 1.60 8.15
N GLN A 128 -8.97 1.26 8.01
CA GLN A 128 -7.95 1.64 8.98
C GLN A 128 -6.97 2.61 8.33
N MET A 129 -6.86 3.80 8.92
CA MET A 129 -5.71 4.67 8.72
C MET A 129 -4.59 4.15 9.61
N MET A 130 -3.41 3.92 9.06
CA MET A 130 -2.26 3.39 9.80
C MET A 130 -1.13 4.41 9.87
N ASP A 131 -0.45 4.46 11.01
CA ASP A 131 0.85 5.13 11.15
C ASP A 131 1.93 4.12 10.81
N LEU A 132 2.62 4.35 9.69
CA LEU A 132 3.69 3.51 9.15
C LEU A 132 5.06 4.21 9.23
N THR A 133 5.19 5.31 9.97
CA THR A 133 6.44 6.08 10.06
C THR A 133 7.63 5.28 10.60
N GLY A 134 7.37 4.24 11.40
CA GLY A 134 8.40 3.32 11.91
C GLY A 134 9.06 2.44 10.84
N HIS A 135 8.45 2.32 9.66
CA HIS A 135 8.92 1.45 8.59
C HIS A 135 8.91 2.19 7.25
N TRP A 136 10.09 2.63 6.81
CA TRP A 136 10.19 3.32 5.53
C TRP A 136 9.91 2.36 4.36
N PRO A 137 9.05 2.71 3.39
CA PRO A 137 8.65 1.78 2.34
C PRO A 137 9.75 1.55 1.31
N GLU A 138 9.71 0.37 0.69
CA GLU A 138 10.46 0.04 -0.51
C GLU A 138 9.57 0.20 -1.76
N LEU A 139 10.20 0.52 -2.89
CA LEU A 139 9.62 0.53 -4.22
C LEU A 139 10.16 -0.65 -5.02
N ALA A 140 9.28 -1.34 -5.74
CA ALA A 140 9.67 -2.34 -6.74
C ALA A 140 9.82 -1.67 -8.11
N LEU A 141 11.06 -1.39 -8.51
CA LEU A 141 11.38 -0.82 -9.81
C LEU A 141 11.52 -1.94 -10.84
N MET A 142 10.76 -1.86 -11.93
CA MET A 142 10.94 -2.75 -13.07
C MET A 142 11.98 -2.15 -14.00
N ASP A 143 12.99 -2.93 -14.37
CA ASP A 143 13.95 -2.52 -15.39
C ASP A 143 13.28 -2.59 -16.77
N VAL A 144 12.91 -1.43 -17.32
CA VAL A 144 12.29 -1.31 -18.64
C VAL A 144 13.38 -1.04 -19.67
N THR A 145 14.12 -2.09 -20.05
CA THR A 145 15.11 -2.04 -21.14
C THR A 145 14.62 -2.75 -22.40
#